data_AF-A0A9D6EB73-F1
#
_entry.id   AF-A0A9D6EB73-F1
#
_cell.length_a   1.000
_cell.length_b   1.000
_cell.length_c   1.000
_cell.angle_alpha   90.00
_cell.angle_beta   90.00
_cell.angle_gamma   90.00
#
_symmetry.space_group_name_H-M   'P 1'
#
loop_
_entity.id
_entity.type
_entity.pdbx_description
1 polymer ?
#
loop_
_entity_poly.entity_id
_entity_poly.type
_entity_poly.pdbx_seq_one_letter_code
_entity_poly.pdbx_strand_id
1 'polypeptide(L)' 'MPTITILKKPGAEKINIEIDVNRWEKIADALGFYKKTFLKTLDKSIKESKSGRVRKIRSLSELRHS' A
#
# COMPACT_ATOMS: atom_id res chain seq x y z
N MET A 1 -4.59 8.55 14.17
CA MET A 1 -4.13 8.03 12.86
C MET A 1 -4.90 6.76 12.58
N PRO A 2 -5.55 6.61 11.41
CA PRO A 2 -6.23 5.36 11.06
C PRO A 2 -5.18 4.24 10.89
N THR A 3 -5.44 3.07 11.46
CA THR A 3 -4.56 1.90 11.40
C THR A 3 -5.36 0.68 10.94
N ILE A 4 -4.84 -0.05 9.95
CA ILE A 4 -5.41 -1.32 9.49
C ILE A 4 -4.55 -2.45 10.05
N THR A 5 -5.15 -3.30 10.87
CA THR A 5 -4.47 -4.49 11.42
C THR A 5 -4.84 -5.71 10.61
N ILE A 6 -3.84 -6.35 9.99
CA ILE A 6 -4.01 -7.60 9.25
C ILE A 6 -3.50 -8.74 10.12
N LEU A 7 -4.40 -9.58 10.62
CA LEU A 7 -4.02 -10.74 11.41
C LEU A 7 -3.76 -11.92 10.48
N LYS A 8 -2.48 -12.28 10.29
CA LYS A 8 -2.08 -13.46 9.52
C LYS A 8 -2.28 -14.71 10.39
N LYS A 9 -3.07 -15.68 9.90
CA LYS A 9 -3.13 -17.01 10.53
C LYS A 9 -1.81 -17.77 10.29
N PRO A 10 -1.27 -18.48 11.29
CA PRO A 10 -0.08 -19.31 11.11
C PRO A 10 -0.26 -20.32 9.97
N GLY A 11 0.74 -20.47 9.10
CA GLY A 11 0.71 -21.40 7.96
C GLY A 11 -0.05 -20.90 6.72
N ALA A 12 -0.69 -19.73 6.75
CA ALA A 12 -1.35 -19.18 5.57
C ALA A 12 -0.31 -18.58 4.59
N GLU A 13 -0.23 -19.14 3.39
CA GLU A 13 0.59 -18.59 2.30
C GLU A 13 -0.03 -17.32 1.70
N LYS A 14 -1.36 -17.24 1.69
CA LYS A 14 -2.14 -16.10 1.17
C LYS A 14 -3.15 -15.62 2.22
N ILE A 15 -3.35 -14.30 2.29
CA ILE A 15 -4.34 -13.66 3.16
C ILE A 15 -5.37 -12.99 2.26
N ASN A 16 -6.60 -13.48 2.30
CA ASN A 16 -7.74 -12.79 1.68
C ASN A 16 -8.34 -11.85 2.73
N ILE A 17 -8.52 -10.59 2.36
CA ILE A 17 -9.12 -9.57 3.21
C ILE A 17 -10.40 -9.12 2.54
N GLU A 18 -11.53 -9.45 3.16
CA GLU A 18 -12.84 -8.97 2.72
C GLU A 18 -13.19 -7.69 3.48
N ILE A 19 -13.45 -6.61 2.75
CA ILE A 19 -13.79 -5.30 3.31
C ILE A 19 -15.06 -4.81 2.63
N ASP A 20 -16.02 -4.38 3.44
CA ASP A 20 -17.21 -3.68 2.95
C ASP A 20 -16.82 -2.37 2.24
N VAL A 21 -17.46 -2.08 1.11
CA VAL A 21 -17.14 -0.92 0.27
C VAL A 21 -17.24 0.39 1.04
N ASN A 22 -18.26 0.57 1.88
CA ASN A 22 -18.42 1.82 2.65
C ASN A 22 -17.33 1.97 3.72
N ARG A 23 -16.88 0.84 4.30
CA ARG A 23 -15.76 0.85 5.25
C ARG A 23 -14.44 1.16 4.54
N TRP A 24 -14.27 0.65 3.32
CA TRP A 24 -13.12 0.96 2.49
C TRP A 24 -13.03 2.45 2.14
N GLU A 25 -14.15 3.06 1.73
CA GLU A 25 -14.19 4.49 1.40
C GLU A 25 -13.77 5.37 2.58
N LYS A 26 -14.27 5.08 3.78
CA LYS A 26 -13.88 5.81 5.01
C LYS A 26 -12.39 5.70 5.31
N ILE A 27 -11.79 4.53 5.07
CA ILE A 27 -10.36 4.31 5.24
C ILE A 27 -9.58 5.14 4.20
N ALA A 28 -10.01 5.09 2.95
CA ALA A 28 -9.36 5.81 1.87
C ALA A 28 -9.49 7.34 2.02
N ASP A 29 -10.60 7.83 2.58
CA ASP A 29 -10.75 9.24 2.98
C ASP A 29 -9.79 9.60 4.11
N ALA A 30 -9.74 8.77 5.16
CA ALA A 30 -8.90 8.99 6.32
C ALA A 30 -7.39 8.94 5.97
N LEU A 31 -7.01 8.12 4.99
CA LEU A 31 -5.66 8.01 4.46
C LEU A 31 -5.39 9.00 3.31
N GLY A 32 -6.42 9.69 2.81
CA GLY A 32 -6.32 10.69 1.76
C GLY A 32 -5.95 10.13 0.38
N PHE A 33 -6.36 8.90 0.06
CA PHE A 33 -6.04 8.23 -1.21
C PHE A 33 -6.60 8.91 -2.46
N TYR A 34 -7.57 9.81 -2.29
CA TYR A 34 -8.14 10.58 -3.39
C TYR A 34 -7.53 11.99 -3.51
N LYS A 35 -6.61 12.38 -2.61
CA LYS A 35 -5.98 13.70 -2.65
C LYS A 35 -5.13 13.83 -3.91
N LYS A 36 -5.22 14.97 -4.58
CA LYS A 36 -4.45 15.27 -5.80
C LYS A 36 -2.94 15.06 -5.63
N THR A 37 -2.40 15.32 -4.44
CA THR A 37 -0.99 15.07 -4.10
C THR A 37 -0.65 13.59 -4.08
N PHE A 38 -1.53 12.76 -3.50
CA PHE A 38 -1.36 11.30 -3.48
C PHE A 38 -1.45 10.72 -4.89
N LEU A 39 -2.47 11.11 -5.67
CA LEU A 39 -2.65 10.63 -7.05
C LEU A 39 -1.44 10.95 -7.94
N LYS A 40 -0.86 12.16 -7.80
CA LYS A 40 0.38 12.52 -8.50
C LYS A 40 1.57 11.62 -8.14
N THR A 41 1.72 11.30 -6.85
CA THR A 41 2.77 10.39 -6.39
C THR A 41 2.54 8.96 -6.89
N LEU A 42 1.28 8.52 -6.91
CA LEU A 42 0.90 7.21 -7.45
C LEU A 42 1.22 7.11 -8.94
N ASP A 43 0.84 8.11 -9.74
CA ASP A 43 1.17 8.16 -11.17
C ASP A 43 2.66 8.12 -11.43
N LYS A 44 3.43 8.88 -10.63
CA LYS A 44 4.90 8.86 -10.71
C LYS A 44 5.45 7.47 -10.40
N SER A 45 4.97 6.83 -9.32
CA SER A 45 5.37 5.48 -8.94
C SER A 45 5.03 4.44 -10.01
N ILE A 46 3.85 4.53 -10.64
CA ILE A 46 3.46 3.65 -11.75
C ILE A 46 4.38 3.86 -12.96
N LYS A 47 4.72 5.11 -13.30
CA LYS A 47 5.67 5.42 -14.40
C LYS A 47 7.08 4.91 -14.11
N GLU A 48 7.55 5.06 -12.88
CA GLU A 48 8.86 4.53 -12.44
C GLU A 48 8.87 3.00 -12.46
N SER A 49 7.76 2.38 -12.04
CA SER A 49 7.56 0.93 -12.12
C SER A 49 7.62 0.42 -13.56
N LYS A 50 6.85 1.04 -14.47
CA LYS A 50 6.81 0.68 -15.90
C LYS A 50 8.13 0.95 -16.64
N SER A 51 8.88 1.96 -16.23
CA SER A 51 10.18 2.29 -16.84
C SER A 51 11.35 1.45 -16.29
N GLY A 52 11.08 0.48 -15.42
CA GLY A 52 12.10 -0.39 -14.83
C GLY A 52 12.94 0.30 -13.76
N ARG A 53 12.60 1.53 -13.36
CA ARG A 53 13.23 2.25 -12.22
C ARG A 53 12.67 1.77 -10.90
N VAL A 54 12.56 0.45 -10.74
CA VAL A 54 12.02 -0.22 -9.56
C VAL A 54 13.16 -0.94 -8.88
N ARG A 55 13.48 -0.55 -7.65
CA ARG A 55 14.44 -1.28 -6.83
C ARG A 55 13.71 -2.46 -6.20
N LYS A 56 14.02 -3.68 -6.66
CA LYS A 56 13.55 -4.90 -6.00
C LYS A 56 14.33 -5.08 -4.71
N ILE A 57 13.75 -4.64 -3.60
CA ILE A 57 14.26 -4.93 -2.26
C ILE A 57 13.84 -6.34 -1.85
N ARG A 58 14.73 -7.10 -1.22
CA ARG A 58 14.41 -8.45 -0.73
C ARG A 58 13.69 -8.39 0.62
N SER A 59 13.87 -7.30 1.36
CA SER A 59 13.27 -7.10 2.67
C SER A 59 13.09 -5.61 2.99
N LEU A 60 12.13 -5.30 3.86
CA LEU A 60 11.86 -3.93 4.32
C LEU A 60 13.03 -3.32 5.13
N SER A 61 13.90 -4.14 5.72
CA SER A 61 15.10 -3.67 6.43
C SER A 61 16.09 -2.95 5.50
N GLU A 62 16.07 -3.24 4.20
CA GLU A 62 16.92 -2.56 3.20
C GLU A 62 16.57 -1.08 3.02
N LEU A 63 15.33 -0.68 3.35
CA LEU A 63 14.90 0.72 3.32
C LEU A 63 15.30 1.49 4.58
N ARG A 64 15.69 0.80 5.65
CA ARG A 64 16.08 1.44 6.92
C ARG A 64 17.50 2.01 6.89
N HIS A 65 18.28 1.64 5.88
CA HIS A 65 19.68 2.02 5.69
C HIS A 65 19.93 2.75 4.35
N SER A 66 18.88 3.18 3.64
CA SER A 66 18.96 3.91 2.36
C SER A 66 18.84 5.41 2.55
#